data_AF-A0A4U5WRL8-F1
#
_entry.id   AF-A0A4U5WRL8-F1
#
_cell.length_a   1.000
_cell.length_b   1.000
_cell.length_c   1.000
_cell.angle_alpha   90.00
_cell.angle_beta   90.00
_cell.angle_gamma   90.00
#
_symmetry.space_group_name_H-M   'P 1'
#
loop_
_entity.id
_entity.type
_entity.pdbx_description
1 polymer ?
#
loop_
_entity_poly.entity_id
_entity_poly.type
_entity_poly.pdbx_seq_one_letter_code
_entity_poly.pdbx_strand_id
1 'polypeptide(L)'
;MSSTRATDGDARDRDQEGRARSARPRDGLGRPLPYGAPGVERQPEGVVRTPEQTVAEAQELLAAGKPFHAHEVFEDAWKSGPQEERALWRGLAQLAVGLTHAARGNRTGGARLLRRGAGAAEEWAAQDGDARPHGIDLPGVIAWARALASEVERTDAPVDARARAPHLR
;
A
#
# COMPACT_ATOMS: atom_id res chain seq x y z
N MET A 1 36.15 -9.80 41.70
CA MET A 1 35.88 -8.41 41.27
C MET A 1 35.62 -8.42 39.78
N SER A 2 34.52 -7.77 39.37
CA SER A 2 34.08 -7.42 37.99
C SER A 2 33.83 -8.58 37.02
N SER A 3 32.60 -8.95 36.64
CA SER A 3 31.36 -8.25 36.24
C SER A 3 31.36 -7.72 34.79
N THR A 4 30.54 -8.40 33.97
CA THR A 4 29.61 -7.90 32.94
C THR A 4 30.13 -7.44 31.56
N ARG A 5 29.71 -8.17 30.50
CA ARG A 5 28.72 -7.67 29.53
C ARG A 5 28.12 -8.81 28.70
N ALA A 6 26.90 -9.19 29.04
CA ALA A 6 25.99 -9.86 28.11
C ALA A 6 25.44 -8.78 27.15
N THR A 7 25.53 -9.03 25.85
CA THR A 7 24.92 -8.24 24.79
C THR A 7 23.42 -8.53 24.77
N ASP A 8 22.63 -7.66 25.39
CA ASP A 8 21.18 -7.73 25.35
C ASP A 8 20.68 -6.75 24.28
N GLY A 9 20.16 -7.27 23.16
CA GLY A 9 19.78 -6.43 22.01
C GLY A 9 19.05 -7.13 20.85
N ASP A 10 18.77 -8.43 20.93
CA ASP A 10 17.98 -9.13 19.90
C ASP A 10 16.86 -9.99 20.51
N ALA A 11 16.18 -9.45 21.53
CA ALA A 11 14.86 -9.95 21.88
C ALA A 11 13.89 -9.42 20.83
N ARG A 12 13.72 -10.17 19.73
CA ARG A 12 12.70 -9.90 18.69
C ARG A 12 11.36 -9.67 19.40
N ASP A 13 10.87 -8.43 19.39
CA ASP A 13 9.55 -8.10 19.93
C ASP A 13 8.53 -9.08 19.35
N ARG A 14 7.70 -9.67 20.20
CA ARG A 14 6.63 -10.57 19.81
C ARG A 14 5.32 -10.04 20.35
N ASP A 15 4.24 -10.20 19.60
CA ASP A 15 2.90 -9.95 20.14
C ASP A 15 2.45 -11.03 21.12
N GLN A 16 1.26 -10.86 21.69
CA GLN A 16 0.65 -11.82 22.62
C GLN A 16 0.45 -13.21 22.00
N GLU A 17 0.54 -13.32 20.66
CA GLU A 17 0.45 -14.57 19.89
C GLU A 17 1.83 -15.11 19.47
N GLY A 18 2.93 -14.48 19.90
CA GLY A 18 4.29 -14.94 19.61
C GLY A 18 4.81 -14.58 18.20
N ARG A 19 4.08 -13.79 17.40
CA ARG A 19 4.54 -13.35 16.08
C ARG A 19 5.59 -12.27 16.23
N ALA A 20 6.70 -12.37 15.49
CA ALA A 20 7.74 -11.33 15.48
C ALA A 20 7.13 -10.00 15.01
N ARG A 21 6.95 -9.08 15.95
CA ARG A 21 6.24 -7.82 15.78
C ARG A 21 7.13 -6.71 16.32
N SER A 22 8.11 -6.32 15.53
CA SER A 22 9.00 -5.20 15.87
C SER A 22 8.17 -3.97 16.26
N ALA A 23 8.29 -3.52 17.52
CA ALA A 23 7.62 -2.33 18.03
C ALA A 23 8.24 -1.03 17.49
N ARG A 24 9.23 -1.15 16.59
CA ARG A 24 9.95 -0.03 16.02
C ARG A 24 9.00 0.86 15.20
N PRO A 25 8.97 2.18 15.45
CA PRO A 25 8.12 3.10 14.71
C PRO A 25 8.44 3.07 13.21
N ARG A 26 7.46 3.39 12.36
CA ARG A 26 7.61 3.40 10.90
C ARG A 26 7.10 4.70 10.31
N ASP A 27 7.64 5.10 9.16
CA ASP A 27 7.11 6.22 8.38
C ASP A 27 5.84 5.83 7.59
N GLY A 28 5.23 6.79 6.89
CA GLY A 28 4.04 6.55 6.05
C GLY A 28 4.28 5.64 4.85
N LEU A 29 5.55 5.34 4.54
CA LEU A 29 5.91 4.33 3.55
C LEU A 29 6.16 2.98 4.20
N GLY A 30 6.13 2.81 5.53
CA GLY A 30 6.39 1.58 6.26
C GLY A 30 7.88 1.30 6.56
N ARG A 31 8.79 2.24 6.31
CA ARG A 31 10.23 2.08 6.61
C ARG A 31 10.47 2.24 8.12
N PRO A 32 11.31 1.41 8.76
CA PRO A 32 11.63 1.56 10.18
C PRO A 32 12.32 2.90 10.48
N LEU A 33 11.89 3.55 11.55
CA LEU A 33 12.47 4.79 12.09
C LEU A 33 13.32 4.50 13.33
N PRO A 34 14.24 5.40 13.73
CA PRO A 34 14.91 5.31 15.03
C PRO A 34 13.91 5.19 16.19
N TYR A 35 14.29 4.48 17.26
CA TYR A 35 13.46 4.45 18.47
C TYR A 35 13.27 5.87 19.03
N GLY A 36 12.07 6.16 19.53
CA GLY A 36 11.69 7.49 20.03
C GLY A 36 11.31 8.51 18.95
N ALA A 37 11.53 8.21 17.66
CA ALA A 37 10.98 9.04 16.59
C ALA A 37 9.45 8.84 16.49
N PRO A 38 8.67 9.91 16.20
CA PRO A 38 7.25 9.77 15.94
C PRO A 38 7.05 8.95 14.66
N GLY A 39 6.46 7.77 14.80
CA GLY A 39 6.03 6.94 13.68
C GLY A 39 4.58 7.22 13.31
N VAL A 40 4.17 6.73 12.15
CA VAL A 40 2.76 6.61 11.80
C VAL A 40 2.22 5.36 12.49
N GLU A 41 1.07 5.49 13.15
CA GLU A 41 0.35 4.35 13.71
C GLU A 41 0.06 3.33 12.60
N ARG A 42 0.18 2.05 12.92
CA ARG A 42 -0.16 0.99 11.97
C ARG A 42 -1.67 0.93 11.81
N GLN A 43 -2.13 0.60 10.61
CA GLN A 43 -3.55 0.30 10.46
C GLN A 43 -3.91 -0.93 11.28
N PRO A 44 -5.12 -0.96 11.88
CA PRO A 44 -5.67 -2.18 12.42
C PRO A 44 -5.83 -3.20 11.27
N GLU A 45 -5.28 -4.40 11.46
CA GLU A 45 -5.35 -5.50 10.48
C GLU A 45 -6.73 -6.19 10.57
N GLY A 46 -7.28 -6.62 9.43
CA GLY A 46 -8.48 -7.45 9.39
C GLY A 46 -9.79 -6.71 9.68
N VAL A 47 -9.81 -5.39 9.48
CA VAL A 47 -11.03 -4.59 9.65
C VAL A 47 -11.92 -4.74 8.44
N VAL A 48 -13.10 -5.32 8.64
CA VAL A 48 -14.13 -5.46 7.61
C VAL A 48 -14.76 -4.08 7.34
N ARG A 49 -14.74 -3.67 6.08
CA ARG A 49 -15.28 -2.39 5.60
C ARG A 49 -16.21 -2.65 4.43
N THR A 50 -17.21 -1.78 4.25
CA THR A 50 -17.93 -1.73 2.97
C THR A 50 -16.98 -1.28 1.85
N PRO A 51 -17.24 -1.65 0.58
CA PRO A 51 -16.46 -1.15 -0.54
C PRO A 51 -16.32 0.39 -0.57
N GLU A 52 -17.39 1.12 -0.28
CA GLU A 52 -17.39 2.58 -0.29
C GLU A 52 -16.51 3.18 0.81
N GLN A 53 -16.48 2.54 1.99
CA GLN A 53 -15.59 2.90 3.10
C GLN A 53 -14.13 2.57 2.77
N THR A 54 -13.87 1.39 2.18
CA THR A 54 -12.54 0.98 1.71
C THR A 54 -11.96 2.02 0.75
N VAL A 55 -12.75 2.46 -0.24
CA VAL A 55 -12.31 3.45 -1.24
C VAL A 55 -12.09 4.82 -0.60
N ALA A 56 -12.98 5.28 0.28
CA ALA A 56 -12.83 6.57 0.95
C ALA A 56 -11.58 6.62 1.84
N GLU A 57 -11.38 5.60 2.67
CA GLU A 57 -10.21 5.53 3.56
C GLU A 57 -8.91 5.41 2.76
N ALA A 58 -8.88 4.59 1.71
CA ALA A 58 -7.71 4.49 0.83
C ALA A 58 -7.40 5.83 0.14
N GLN A 59 -8.41 6.58 -0.31
CA GLN A 59 -8.21 7.91 -0.91
C GLN A 59 -7.58 8.89 0.07
N GLU A 60 -8.05 8.93 1.33
CA GLU A 60 -7.50 9.80 2.37
C GLU A 60 -6.04 9.45 2.69
N LEU A 61 -5.72 8.16 2.79
CA LEU A 61 -4.36 7.68 3.02
C LEU A 61 -3.43 8.03 1.86
N LEU A 62 -3.87 7.84 0.61
CA LEU A 62 -3.11 8.22 -0.58
C LEU A 62 -2.87 9.74 -0.61
N ALA A 63 -3.90 10.56 -0.34
CA ALA A 63 -3.79 12.02 -0.27
C ALA A 63 -2.88 12.50 0.89
N ALA A 64 -2.70 11.68 1.92
CA ALA A 64 -1.75 11.91 3.02
C ALA A 64 -0.33 11.37 2.74
N GLY A 65 -0.08 10.81 1.55
CA GLY A 65 1.22 10.23 1.19
C GLY A 65 1.52 8.91 1.92
N LYS A 66 0.49 8.15 2.29
CA LYS A 66 0.57 6.85 2.99
C LYS A 66 0.12 5.69 2.09
N PRO A 67 0.77 5.44 0.94
CA PRO A 67 0.36 4.39 0.01
C PRO A 67 0.53 2.97 0.57
N PHE A 68 1.40 2.76 1.56
CA PHE A 68 1.54 1.46 2.21
C PHE A 68 0.30 1.14 3.06
N HIS A 69 -0.19 2.10 3.83
CA HIS A 69 -1.43 1.96 4.60
C HIS A 69 -2.65 1.79 3.67
N ALA A 70 -2.69 2.50 2.54
CA ALA A 70 -3.74 2.30 1.54
C ALA A 70 -3.71 0.88 0.92
N HIS A 71 -2.50 0.33 0.72
CA HIS A 71 -2.35 -1.07 0.30
C HIS A 71 -2.96 -2.04 1.32
N GLU A 72 -2.74 -1.84 2.62
CA GLU A 72 -3.33 -2.67 3.68
C GLU A 72 -4.86 -2.62 3.64
N VAL A 73 -5.45 -1.43 3.44
CA VAL A 73 -6.92 -1.27 3.31
C VAL A 73 -7.47 -2.06 2.12
N PHE A 74 -6.83 -1.98 0.95
CA PHE A 74 -7.25 -2.78 -0.21
C PHE A 74 -6.99 -4.27 -0.05
N GLU A 75 -5.94 -4.66 0.69
CA GLU A 75 -5.63 -6.05 0.98
C GLU A 75 -6.69 -6.68 1.91
N ASP A 76 -7.15 -5.94 2.91
CA ASP A 76 -8.27 -6.36 3.77
C ASP A 76 -9.53 -6.60 2.94
N ALA A 77 -9.87 -5.68 2.03
CA ALA A 77 -11.00 -5.85 1.10
C ALA A 77 -10.82 -7.06 0.17
N TRP A 78 -9.61 -7.31 -0.32
CA TRP A 78 -9.31 -8.50 -1.13
C TRP A 78 -9.52 -9.81 -0.34
N LYS A 79 -9.11 -9.83 0.93
CA LYS A 79 -9.20 -11.03 1.78
C LYS A 79 -10.63 -11.30 2.26
N SER A 80 -11.39 -10.24 2.56
CA SER A 80 -12.71 -10.33 3.21
C SER A 80 -13.90 -10.12 2.26
N GLY A 81 -13.70 -9.51 1.10
CA GLY A 81 -14.75 -9.15 0.15
C GLY A 81 -15.24 -10.30 -0.73
N PRO A 82 -16.26 -10.02 -1.57
CA PRO A 82 -16.86 -10.99 -2.49
C PRO A 82 -15.83 -11.58 -3.48
N GLN A 83 -16.07 -12.80 -3.95
CA GLN A 83 -15.12 -13.50 -4.81
C GLN A 83 -14.96 -12.82 -6.17
N GLU A 84 -16.06 -12.31 -6.71
CA GLU A 84 -16.18 -11.57 -7.96
C GLU A 84 -15.33 -10.29 -7.98
N GLU A 85 -15.13 -9.64 -6.82
CA GLU A 85 -14.36 -8.39 -6.70
C GLU A 85 -12.90 -8.63 -6.31
N ARG A 86 -12.48 -9.87 -6.04
CA ARG A 86 -11.11 -10.16 -5.58
C ARG A 86 -10.04 -9.64 -6.53
N ALA A 87 -10.28 -9.72 -7.84
CA ALA A 87 -9.33 -9.22 -8.83
C ALA A 87 -9.21 -7.69 -8.79
N LEU A 88 -10.32 -6.97 -8.62
CA LEU A 88 -10.37 -5.52 -8.43
C LEU A 88 -9.55 -5.11 -7.20
N TRP A 89 -9.89 -5.65 -6.02
CA TRP A 89 -9.22 -5.28 -4.76
C TRP A 89 -7.72 -5.61 -4.78
N ARG A 90 -7.36 -6.77 -5.34
CA ARG A 90 -5.95 -7.15 -5.54
C ARG A 90 -5.23 -6.19 -6.49
N GLY A 91 -5.88 -5.75 -7.56
CA GLY A 91 -5.34 -4.76 -8.50
C GLY A 91 -5.03 -3.44 -7.80
N LEU A 92 -6.00 -2.89 -7.06
CA LEU A 92 -5.84 -1.64 -6.30
C LEU A 92 -4.76 -1.76 -5.22
N ALA A 93 -4.69 -2.89 -4.51
CA ALA A 93 -3.63 -3.17 -3.55
C ALA A 93 -2.24 -3.17 -4.24
N GLN A 94 -2.13 -3.73 -5.45
CA GLN A 94 -0.88 -3.70 -6.23
C GLN A 94 -0.49 -2.29 -6.68
N LEU A 95 -1.46 -1.44 -7.04
CA LEU A 95 -1.22 -0.06 -7.41
C LEU A 95 -0.65 0.74 -6.22
N ALA A 96 -1.27 0.62 -5.05
CA ALA A 96 -0.84 1.31 -3.83
C ALA A 96 0.57 0.87 -3.39
N VAL A 97 0.85 -0.44 -3.39
CA VAL A 97 2.20 -0.92 -3.06
C VAL A 97 3.22 -0.60 -4.17
N GLY A 98 2.80 -0.53 -5.44
CA GLY A 98 3.62 -0.04 -6.54
C GLY A 98 4.09 1.40 -6.34
N LEU A 99 3.17 2.30 -5.94
CA LEU A 99 3.50 3.67 -5.55
C LEU A 99 4.44 3.72 -4.33
N THR A 100 4.22 2.84 -3.34
CA THR A 100 5.12 2.71 -2.18
C THR A 100 6.55 2.35 -2.62
N HIS A 101 6.70 1.38 -3.51
CA HIS A 101 8.01 0.97 -4.03
C HIS A 101 8.70 2.09 -4.81
N ALA A 102 7.96 2.77 -5.69
CA ALA A 102 8.47 3.90 -6.44
C ALA A 102 8.95 5.04 -5.49
N ALA A 103 8.18 5.35 -4.45
CA ALA A 103 8.52 6.37 -3.47
C ALA A 103 9.70 5.98 -2.56
N ARG A 104 10.00 4.68 -2.44
CA ARG A 104 11.19 4.16 -1.78
C ARG A 104 12.41 4.06 -2.72
N GLY A 105 12.29 4.46 -3.99
CA GLY A 105 13.37 4.38 -4.98
C GLY A 105 13.53 3.00 -5.64
N ASN A 106 12.66 2.04 -5.37
CA ASN A 106 12.64 0.76 -6.07
C ASN A 106 11.87 0.91 -7.39
N ARG A 107 12.56 1.43 -8.40
CA ARG A 107 11.97 1.80 -9.70
C ARG A 107 11.42 0.59 -10.45
N THR A 108 12.25 -0.43 -10.63
CA THR A 108 11.86 -1.66 -11.35
C THR A 108 10.68 -2.35 -10.67
N GLY A 109 10.72 -2.49 -9.34
CA GLY A 109 9.63 -3.09 -8.57
C GLY A 109 8.36 -2.25 -8.62
N GLY A 110 8.49 -0.93 -8.43
CA GLY A 110 7.37 0.02 -8.44
C GLY A 110 6.64 0.04 -9.77
N ALA A 111 7.36 0.25 -10.88
CA ALA A 111 6.78 0.26 -12.21
C ALA A 111 6.12 -1.07 -12.58
N ARG A 112 6.76 -2.20 -12.25
CA ARG A 112 6.19 -3.54 -12.49
C ARG A 112 4.87 -3.74 -11.75
N LEU A 113 4.79 -3.35 -10.48
CA LEU A 113 3.57 -3.47 -9.67
C LEU A 113 2.45 -2.56 -10.17
N LEU A 114 2.77 -1.32 -10.54
CA LEU A 114 1.82 -0.38 -11.14
C LEU A 114 1.22 -0.94 -12.43
N ARG A 115 2.05 -1.44 -13.35
CA ARG A 115 1.58 -2.05 -14.61
C ARG A 115 0.71 -3.28 -14.36
N ARG A 116 1.10 -4.14 -13.42
CA ARG A 116 0.35 -5.34 -13.07
C ARG A 116 -1.00 -5.01 -12.44
N GLY A 117 -1.06 -4.07 -11.50
CA GLY A 117 -2.29 -3.63 -10.87
C GLY A 117 -3.25 -3.00 -11.88
N ALA A 118 -2.72 -2.20 -12.81
CA ALA A 118 -3.48 -1.61 -13.91
C ALA A 118 -4.09 -2.69 -14.83
N GLY A 119 -3.31 -3.71 -15.20
CA GLY A 119 -3.81 -4.84 -16.01
C GLY A 119 -4.92 -5.62 -15.29
N ALA A 120 -4.74 -5.92 -14.01
CA ALA A 120 -5.76 -6.63 -13.22
C ALA A 120 -7.08 -5.83 -13.11
N ALA A 121 -6.98 -4.50 -12.91
CA ALA A 121 -8.16 -3.64 -12.86
C ALA A 121 -8.87 -3.52 -14.22
N GLU A 122 -8.12 -3.45 -15.32
CA GLU A 122 -8.67 -3.43 -16.68
C GLU A 122 -9.35 -4.76 -17.04
N GLU A 123 -8.71 -5.89 -16.71
CA GLU A 123 -9.28 -7.23 -16.92
C GLU A 123 -10.58 -7.44 -16.13
N TRP A 124 -10.65 -6.93 -14.90
CA TRP A 124 -11.86 -6.98 -14.08
C TRP A 124 -12.98 -6.14 -14.69
N ALA A 125 -12.70 -4.89 -15.06
CA ALA A 125 -13.69 -3.99 -15.67
C ALA A 125 -14.23 -4.53 -17.00
N ALA A 126 -13.38 -5.19 -17.80
CA ALA A 126 -13.79 -5.82 -19.05
C ALA A 126 -14.73 -7.03 -18.85
N GLN A 127 -14.65 -7.71 -17.70
CA GLN A 127 -15.51 -8.85 -17.37
C GLN A 127 -16.84 -8.43 -16.76
N ASP A 128 -16.82 -7.45 -15.84
CA ASP A 128 -18.00 -7.03 -15.08
C ASP A 128 -18.84 -5.98 -15.82
N GLY A 129 -18.22 -5.23 -16.74
CA GLY A 129 -18.88 -4.20 -17.55
C GLY A 129 -19.12 -2.88 -16.81
N ASP A 130 -18.79 -2.77 -15.51
CA ASP A 130 -18.83 -1.53 -14.75
C ASP A 130 -17.46 -0.83 -14.75
N ALA A 131 -17.42 0.35 -15.36
CA ALA A 131 -16.24 1.21 -15.35
C ALA A 131 -16.10 2.04 -14.06
N ARG A 132 -17.13 2.08 -13.21
CA ARG A 132 -17.17 2.89 -11.98
C ARG A 132 -17.65 2.13 -10.73
N PRO A 133 -17.07 0.95 -10.42
CA PRO A 133 -17.47 0.17 -9.26
C PRO A 133 -17.23 0.95 -7.97
N HIS A 134 -18.22 0.98 -7.08
CA HIS A 134 -18.14 1.70 -5.79
C HIS A 134 -17.72 3.17 -5.93
N GLY A 135 -18.02 3.77 -7.09
CA GLY A 135 -17.66 5.13 -7.46
C GLY A 135 -16.21 5.34 -7.89
N ILE A 136 -15.43 4.27 -8.09
CA ILE A 136 -14.01 4.36 -8.49
C ILE A 136 -13.91 4.74 -9.98
N ASP A 137 -13.21 5.80 -10.35
CA ASP A 137 -12.87 6.08 -11.76
C ASP A 137 -11.75 5.15 -12.26
N LEU A 138 -12.09 3.88 -12.52
CA LEU A 138 -11.13 2.87 -12.95
C LEU A 138 -10.34 3.27 -14.21
N PRO A 139 -10.96 3.85 -15.26
CA PRO A 139 -10.21 4.33 -16.42
C PRO A 139 -9.13 5.36 -16.04
N GLY A 140 -9.46 6.32 -15.18
CA GLY A 140 -8.53 7.32 -14.68
C GLY A 140 -7.39 6.71 -13.85
N VAL A 141 -7.73 5.80 -12.94
CA VAL A 141 -6.75 5.08 -12.10
C VAL A 141 -5.81 4.22 -12.95
N ILE A 142 -6.33 3.51 -13.96
CA ILE A 142 -5.53 2.68 -14.87
C ILE A 142 -4.58 3.57 -15.70
N ALA A 143 -5.08 4.66 -16.26
CA ALA A 143 -4.28 5.62 -17.02
C ALA A 143 -3.17 6.23 -16.15
N TRP A 144 -3.50 6.65 -14.93
CA TRP A 144 -2.55 7.13 -13.94
C TRP A 144 -1.44 6.11 -13.66
N ALA A 145 -1.81 4.85 -13.40
CA ALA A 145 -0.84 3.80 -13.06
C ALA A 145 0.16 3.55 -14.19
N ARG A 146 -0.32 3.52 -15.44
CA ARG A 146 0.52 3.34 -16.64
C ARG A 146 1.44 4.53 -16.88
N ALA A 147 0.94 5.75 -16.69
CA ALA A 147 1.72 6.98 -16.82
C ALA A 147 2.83 7.04 -15.76
N LEU A 148 2.48 6.80 -14.50
CA LEU A 148 3.45 6.80 -13.40
C LEU A 148 4.50 5.70 -13.57
N ALA A 149 4.12 4.49 -13.99
CA ALA A 149 5.09 3.43 -14.25
C ALA A 149 6.14 3.85 -15.29
N SER A 150 5.70 4.50 -16.37
CA SER A 150 6.57 4.95 -17.45
C SER A 150 7.49 6.10 -17.00
N GLU A 151 7.03 6.97 -16.12
CA GLU A 151 7.85 8.01 -15.51
C GLU A 151 8.90 7.46 -14.54
N VAL A 152 8.51 6.51 -13.69
CA VAL A 152 9.38 5.86 -12.71
C VAL A 152 10.54 5.14 -13.41
N GLU A 153 10.28 4.54 -14.57
CA GLU A 153 11.30 3.89 -15.41
C GLU A 153 12.27 4.91 -16.03
N ARG A 154 11.84 6.15 -16.26
CA ARG A 154 12.64 7.23 -16.89
C ARG A 154 13.45 8.06 -15.91
N THR A 155 13.15 8.01 -14.61
CA THR A 155 13.70 8.91 -13.61
C THR A 155 14.53 8.11 -12.59
N ASP A 156 15.71 8.59 -12.19
CA ASP A 156 16.53 7.95 -11.16
C ASP A 156 16.08 8.29 -9.71
N ALA A 157 15.25 9.32 -9.55
CA ALA A 157 14.78 9.79 -8.26
C ALA A 157 13.53 9.03 -7.77
N PRO A 158 13.38 8.80 -6.45
CA PRO A 158 12.13 8.36 -5.86
C PRO A 158 11.00 9.35 -6.14
N VAL A 159 9.78 8.85 -6.37
CA VAL A 159 8.61 9.71 -6.56
C VAL A 159 8.08 10.23 -5.23
N ASP A 160 7.54 11.45 -5.23
CA ASP A 160 6.75 11.94 -4.10
C ASP A 160 5.40 11.22 -4.09
N ALA A 161 5.18 10.35 -3.10
CA ALA A 161 3.97 9.56 -2.98
C ALA A 161 2.69 10.40 -2.86
N ARG A 162 2.76 11.56 -2.20
CA ARG A 162 1.62 12.44 -2.00
C ARG A 162 1.31 13.21 -3.28
N ALA A 163 2.33 13.77 -3.92
CA ALA A 163 2.16 14.51 -5.17
C ALA A 163 1.75 13.61 -6.35
N ARG A 164 2.07 12.31 -6.27
CA ARG A 164 1.70 11.30 -7.27
C ARG A 164 0.50 10.45 -6.88
N ALA A 165 -0.20 10.75 -5.79
CA ALA A 165 -1.38 10.02 -5.38
C ALA A 165 -2.47 10.07 -6.47
N PRO A 166 -3.15 8.95 -6.78
CA PRO A 166 -4.28 8.97 -7.71
C PRO A 166 -5.51 9.61 -7.06
N HIS A 167 -6.38 10.14 -7.90
CA HIS A 167 -7.78 10.37 -7.57
C HIS A 167 -8.54 9.09 -7.90
N LEU A 168 -9.12 8.46 -6.88
CA LEU A 168 -9.90 7.24 -7.01
C LEU A 168 -11.32 7.53 -7.49
N ARG A 169 -11.89 8.71 -7.22
CA ARG A 169 -13.26 9.10 -7.57
C ARG A 169 -13.27 10.37 -8.42
#